data_AF-A0A352MXA4-F1
#
_entry.id   AF-A0A352MXA4-F1
#
_cell.length_a   1.000
_cell.length_b   1.000
_cell.length_c   1.000
_cell.angle_alpha   90.00
_cell.angle_beta   90.00
_cell.angle_gamma   90.00
#
_symmetry.space_group_name_H-M   'P 1'
#
loop_
_entity.id
_entity.type
_entity.pdbx_description
1 polymer ?
#
loop_
_entity_poly.entity_id
_entity_poly.type
_entity_poly.pdbx_seq_one_letter_code
_entity_poly.pdbx_strand_id
1 'polypeptide(L)'
;MKIIKITDSKYPKRLLEIKNPPKQLYVKGNDELLNNDSLAIVGSRKCTSYGIKYAKEFASEISKNNITIISGLALGIDAVAHEFSKDSKGKTIAVIGCGLDKIYPEENKELFKQILENDGC
;
A
#
# COMPACT_ATOMS: atom_id res chain seq x y z
N MET A 1 -9.13 13.03 -4.50
CA MET A 1 -8.20 12.37 -5.44
C MET A 1 -7.25 13.43 -5.95
N LYS A 2 -5.95 13.15 -5.95
CA LYS A 2 -4.89 14.02 -6.47
C LYS A 2 -4.26 13.34 -7.68
N ILE A 3 -3.78 14.15 -8.63
CA ILE A 3 -2.97 13.68 -9.75
C ILE A 3 -1.56 14.18 -9.50
N ILE A 4 -0.59 13.26 -9.45
CA ILE A 4 0.83 13.59 -9.30
C ILE A 4 1.53 13.18 -10.59
N LYS A 5 2.06 14.15 -11.32
CA LYS A 5 2.80 13.95 -12.56
C LYS A 5 4.26 13.62 -12.27
N ILE A 6 4.92 12.97 -13.21
CA ILE A 6 6.35 12.63 -13.13
C ILE A 6 7.27 13.85 -12.90
N THR A 7 6.81 15.04 -13.27
CA THR A 7 7.53 16.31 -13.08
C THR A 7 7.29 16.97 -11.72
N ASP A 8 6.32 16.48 -10.95
CA ASP A 8 5.95 17.08 -9.67
C ASP A 8 6.93 16.67 -8.58
N SER A 9 7.26 17.60 -7.68
CA SER A 9 8.21 17.35 -6.57
C SER A 9 7.76 16.24 -5.61
N LYS A 10 6.45 15.95 -5.57
CA LYS A 10 5.86 14.88 -4.77
C LYS A 10 5.92 13.50 -5.42
N TYR A 11 6.31 13.40 -6.70
CA TYR A 11 6.41 12.12 -7.37
C TYR A 11 7.43 11.21 -6.63
N PRO A 12 7.15 9.91 -6.41
CA PRO A 12 8.06 9.02 -5.71
C PRO A 12 9.42 8.92 -6.41
N LYS A 13 10.50 9.35 -5.74
CA LYS A 13 11.85 9.37 -6.33
C LYS A 13 12.30 7.99 -6.79
N ARG A 14 12.04 6.95 -5.95
CA ARG A 14 12.35 5.55 -6.27
C ARG A 14 11.64 5.05 -7.54
N LEU A 15 10.46 5.58 -7.88
CA LEU A 15 9.78 5.21 -9.13
C LEU A 15 10.43 5.84 -10.36
N LEU A 16 11.19 6.94 -10.24
CA LEU A 16 11.92 7.52 -11.36
C LEU A 16 13.08 6.63 -11.82
N GLU A 17 13.54 5.72 -10.97
CA GLU A 17 14.69 4.84 -11.21
C GLU A 17 14.34 3.58 -12.01
N ILE A 18 13.04 3.26 -12.16
CA ILE A 18 12.62 2.09 -12.93
C ILE A 18 12.68 2.37 -14.43
N LYS A 19 12.79 1.33 -15.25
CA LYS A 19 12.92 1.44 -16.72
C LYS A 19 11.83 2.30 -17.39
N ASN A 20 10.59 2.16 -16.94
CA ASN A 20 9.41 2.83 -17.51
C ASN A 20 8.55 3.44 -16.39
N PRO A 21 8.94 4.61 -15.84
CA PRO A 21 8.19 5.27 -14.78
C PRO A 21 6.79 5.68 -15.28
N PRO A 22 5.72 5.47 -14.51
CA PRO A 22 4.40 6.02 -14.83
C PRO A 22 4.44 7.55 -15.02
N LYS A 23 3.86 8.06 -16.11
CA LYS A 23 3.86 9.51 -16.38
C LYS A 23 3.05 10.31 -15.35
N GLN A 24 2.08 9.66 -14.70
CA GLN A 24 1.25 10.23 -13.66
C GLN A 24 0.71 9.13 -12.73
N LEU A 25 0.42 9.50 -11.49
CA LEU A 25 -0.21 8.68 -10.47
C LEU A 25 -1.54 9.31 -10.06
N TYR A 26 -2.56 8.49 -9.89
CA TYR A 26 -3.82 8.89 -9.25
C TYR A 26 -3.75 8.46 -7.79
N VAL A 27 -3.86 9.42 -6.90
CA VAL A 27 -3.59 9.23 -5.47
C VAL A 27 -4.81 9.60 -4.64
N LYS A 28 -5.11 8.79 -3.63
CA LYS A 28 -6.19 9.04 -2.66
C LYS A 28 -5.63 8.75 -1.27
N GLY A 29 -5.95 9.58 -0.28
CA GLY A 29 -5.34 9.48 1.05
C GLY A 29 -4.08 10.33 1.19
N ASN A 30 -3.16 9.89 2.04
CA ASN A 30 -1.99 10.64 2.45
C ASN A 30 -0.81 10.51 1.45
N ASP A 31 -0.64 11.53 0.61
CA ASP A 31 0.43 11.59 -0.39
C ASP A 31 1.83 11.85 0.19
N GLU A 32 1.96 12.16 1.49
CA GLU A 32 3.26 12.32 2.15
C GLU A 32 4.01 10.97 2.28
N LEU A 33 3.27 9.86 2.32
CA LEU A 33 3.85 8.50 2.41
C LEU A 33 4.69 8.11 1.19
N LEU A 34 4.44 8.75 0.04
CA LEU A 34 5.01 8.38 -1.26
C LEU A 34 6.55 8.44 -1.34
N ASN A 35 7.20 9.22 -0.48
CA ASN A 35 8.65 9.33 -0.41
C ASN A 35 9.24 8.88 0.93
N ASN A 36 8.43 8.26 1.79
CA ASN A 36 8.92 7.67 3.04
C ASN A 36 9.78 6.43 2.78
N ASP A 37 10.50 6.01 3.81
CA ASP A 37 11.05 4.66 3.83
C ASP A 37 9.93 3.64 3.81
N SER A 38 10.06 2.68 2.90
CA SER A 38 8.96 1.79 2.56
C SER A 38 9.46 0.39 2.24
N LEU A 39 8.65 -0.61 2.56
CA LEU A 39 8.90 -2.00 2.21
C LEU A 39 7.66 -2.59 1.53
N ALA A 40 7.87 -3.26 0.39
CA ALA A 40 6.81 -4.02 -0.24
C ALA A 40 6.64 -5.40 0.43
N ILE A 41 5.40 -5.76 0.78
CA ILE A 41 5.04 -7.12 1.20
C ILE A 41 4.07 -7.67 0.16
N VAL A 42 4.46 -8.75 -0.51
CA VAL A 42 3.66 -9.41 -1.56
C VAL A 42 3.62 -10.92 -1.32
N GLY A 43 2.58 -11.59 -1.78
CA GLY A 43 2.52 -13.04 -1.69
C GLY A 43 1.28 -13.69 -2.28
N SER A 44 1.04 -14.94 -1.90
CA SER A 44 -0.07 -15.73 -2.45
C SER A 44 -1.44 -15.18 -2.07
N ARG A 45 -2.36 -15.17 -3.05
CA ARG A 45 -3.79 -14.91 -2.81
C ARG A 45 -4.48 -16.01 -2.00
N LYS A 46 -3.96 -17.22 -2.06
CA LYS A 46 -4.37 -18.38 -1.24
C LYS A 46 -3.21 -18.72 -0.31
N CYS A 47 -3.19 -18.11 0.87
CA CYS A 47 -2.12 -18.28 1.83
C CYS A 47 -2.48 -19.33 2.90
N THR A 48 -1.45 -19.99 3.42
CA THR A 48 -1.57 -20.92 4.56
C THR A 48 -1.59 -20.13 5.87
N SER A 49 -2.02 -20.76 6.96
CA SER A 49 -1.94 -20.17 8.31
C SER A 49 -0.51 -19.74 8.68
N TYR A 50 0.50 -20.47 8.20
CA TYR A 50 1.91 -20.09 8.33
C TYR A 50 2.21 -18.77 7.60
N GLY A 51 1.80 -18.64 6.34
CA GLY A 51 2.00 -17.41 5.57
C GLY A 51 1.31 -16.20 6.20
N ILE A 52 0.08 -16.39 6.68
CA ILE A 52 -0.68 -15.35 7.40
C ILE A 52 0.06 -14.91 8.66
N LYS A 53 0.55 -15.86 9.47
CA LYS A 53 1.28 -15.58 10.71
C LYS A 53 2.47 -14.64 10.46
N TYR A 54 3.33 -14.98 9.50
CA TYR A 54 4.54 -14.20 9.24
C TYR A 54 4.27 -12.90 8.51
N ALA A 55 3.30 -12.85 7.58
CA ALA A 55 2.90 -11.59 6.95
C ALA A 55 2.38 -10.59 7.99
N LYS A 56 1.57 -11.05 8.95
CA LYS A 56 1.12 -10.24 10.09
C LYS A 56 2.30 -9.73 10.92
N GLU A 57 3.21 -10.64 11.31
CA GLU A 57 4.36 -10.31 12.17
C GLU A 57 5.27 -9.28 11.51
N PHE A 58 5.63 -9.50 10.25
CA PHE A 58 6.46 -8.57 9.48
C PHE A 58 5.78 -7.23 9.25
N ALA A 59 4.52 -7.21 8.78
CA ALA A 59 3.82 -5.97 8.52
C ALA A 59 3.67 -5.11 9.79
N SER A 60 3.31 -5.75 10.91
CA SER A 60 3.18 -5.06 12.20
C SER A 60 4.50 -4.49 12.68
N GLU A 61 5.55 -5.31 12.72
CA GLU A 61 6.82 -4.92 13.31
C GLU A 61 7.55 -3.88 12.48
N ILE A 62 7.55 -4.05 11.16
CA ILE A 62 8.19 -3.10 10.24
C ILE A 62 7.45 -1.76 10.27
N SER A 63 6.11 -1.78 10.23
CA SER A 63 5.33 -0.53 10.23
C SER A 63 5.43 0.24 11.55
N LYS A 64 5.51 -0.44 12.70
CA LYS A 64 5.77 0.22 14.00
C LYS A 64 7.07 1.02 14.00
N ASN A 65 8.08 0.55 13.26
CA ASN A 65 9.36 1.22 13.09
C ASN A 65 9.35 2.34 12.04
N ASN A 66 8.18 2.94 11.76
CA ASN A 66 7.99 4.06 10.85
C ASN A 66 8.34 3.76 9.38
N ILE A 67 8.23 2.49 8.97
CA ILE A 67 8.42 2.07 7.58
C ILE A 67 7.05 1.83 6.95
N THR A 68 6.77 2.50 5.84
CA THR A 68 5.49 2.36 5.13
C THR A 68 5.40 1.03 4.40
N ILE A 69 4.34 0.26 4.67
CA ILE A 69 4.11 -1.01 3.97
C ILE A 69 3.41 -0.76 2.64
N ILE A 70 3.96 -1.26 1.54
CA ILE A 70 3.35 -1.17 0.21
C ILE A 70 2.86 -2.55 -0.21
N SER A 71 1.63 -2.65 -0.71
CA SER A 71 1.10 -3.90 -1.26
C SER A 71 -0.03 -3.65 -2.27
N GLY A 72 -0.55 -4.71 -2.90
CA GLY A 72 -1.47 -4.62 -4.04
C GLY A 72 -2.96 -4.66 -3.71
N LEU A 73 -3.34 -4.66 -2.42
CA LEU A 73 -4.72 -4.86 -1.94
C LEU A 73 -5.38 -6.16 -2.46
N ALA A 74 -4.61 -7.13 -2.94
CA ALA A 74 -5.17 -8.43 -3.34
C ALA A 74 -5.66 -9.22 -2.11
N LEU A 75 -6.37 -10.33 -2.36
CA LEU A 75 -6.64 -11.31 -1.30
C LEU A 75 -5.34 -11.90 -0.74
N GLY A 76 -5.42 -12.50 0.44
CA GLY A 76 -4.31 -13.24 1.04
C GLY A 76 -3.25 -12.33 1.64
N ILE A 77 -1.98 -12.53 1.28
CA ILE A 77 -0.85 -11.86 1.94
C ILE A 77 -0.94 -10.33 1.85
N ASP A 78 -1.37 -9.78 0.72
CA ASP A 78 -1.51 -8.33 0.55
C ASP A 78 -2.53 -7.74 1.52
N ALA A 79 -3.72 -8.36 1.64
CA ALA A 79 -4.74 -7.95 2.61
C ALA A 79 -4.23 -8.02 4.04
N VAL A 80 -3.51 -9.09 4.40
CA VAL A 80 -2.90 -9.25 5.73
C VAL A 80 -1.86 -8.16 5.98
N ALA A 81 -1.03 -7.83 5.00
CA ALA A 81 -0.02 -6.78 5.14
C ALA A 81 -0.64 -5.43 5.45
N HIS A 82 -1.69 -5.04 4.72
CA HIS A 82 -2.43 -3.80 4.97
C HIS A 82 -3.15 -3.82 6.32
N GLU A 83 -3.88 -4.90 6.62
CA GLU A 83 -4.65 -5.04 7.86
C GLU A 83 -3.79 -4.79 9.10
N PHE A 84 -2.55 -5.30 9.09
CA PHE A 84 -1.64 -5.21 10.23
C PHE A 84 -0.66 -4.04 10.17
N SER A 85 -0.75 -3.15 9.17
CA SER A 85 0.08 -1.94 9.08
C SER A 85 -0.70 -0.63 9.03
N LYS A 86 -2.00 -0.65 8.67
CA LYS A 86 -2.83 0.56 8.52
C LYS A 86 -2.86 1.45 9.77
N ASP A 87 -2.92 0.85 10.95
CA ASP A 87 -3.02 1.57 12.23
C ASP A 87 -1.64 1.89 12.84
N SER A 88 -0.56 1.36 12.26
CA SER A 88 0.79 1.55 12.75
C SER A 88 1.38 2.90 12.32
N LYS A 89 2.49 3.31 12.96
CA LYS A 89 3.15 4.60 12.69
C LYS A 89 3.56 4.77 11.21
N GLY A 90 4.09 3.72 10.59
CA GLY A 90 4.53 3.72 9.20
C GLY A 90 3.40 3.76 8.18
N LYS A 91 2.16 3.42 8.57
CA LYS A 91 0.99 3.36 7.69
C LYS A 91 1.19 2.39 6.52
N THR A 92 0.31 2.47 5.51
CA THR A 92 0.36 1.61 4.34
C THR A 92 -0.09 2.32 3.05
N ILE A 93 0.44 1.85 1.92
CA ILE A 93 0.07 2.29 0.57
C ILE A 93 -0.46 1.09 -0.23
N ALA A 94 -1.68 1.18 -0.74
CA ALA A 94 -2.30 0.20 -1.61
C ALA A 94 -2.15 0.57 -3.10
N VAL A 95 -1.37 -0.21 -3.86
CA VAL A 95 -1.20 -0.04 -5.31
C VAL A 95 -2.17 -0.95 -6.06
N ILE A 96 -3.28 -0.38 -6.52
CA ILE A 96 -4.35 -1.15 -7.19
C ILE A 96 -4.19 -1.19 -8.71
N GLY A 97 -4.54 -2.33 -9.31
CA GLY A 97 -4.56 -2.54 -10.77
C GLY A 97 -5.87 -2.13 -11.46
N CYS A 98 -6.74 -1.42 -10.75
CA CYS A 98 -8.05 -0.97 -11.22
C CYS A 98 -8.22 0.54 -10.97
N GLY A 99 -9.28 1.14 -11.50
CA GLY A 99 -9.60 2.54 -11.20
C GLY A 99 -9.97 2.71 -9.72
N LEU A 100 -9.63 3.86 -9.13
CA LEU A 100 -9.96 4.19 -7.73
C LEU A 100 -11.48 4.20 -7.44
N ASP A 101 -12.31 4.25 -8.50
CA ASP A 101 -13.78 4.19 -8.41
C ASP A 101 -14.31 2.75 -8.36
N LYS A 102 -13.48 1.75 -8.65
CA LYS A 102 -13.86 0.33 -8.67
C LYS A 102 -12.84 -0.51 -7.94
N ILE A 103 -12.97 -0.56 -6.62
CA ILE A 103 -12.10 -1.36 -5.76
C ILE A 103 -12.30 -2.85 -6.05
N TYR A 104 -11.19 -3.53 -6.34
CA TYR A 104 -11.14 -4.97 -6.57
C TYR A 104 -9.97 -5.57 -5.79
N PRO A 105 -10.15 -6.71 -5.11
CA PRO A 105 -11.39 -7.49 -4.97
C PRO A 105 -12.44 -6.78 -4.08
N GLU A 106 -13.71 -7.14 -4.26
CA GLU A 106 -14.84 -6.52 -3.56
C GLU A 106 -14.76 -6.76 -2.04
N GLU A 107 -14.23 -7.91 -1.63
CA GLU A 107 -14.02 -8.34 -0.26
C GLU A 107 -13.10 -7.40 0.52
N ASN A 108 -12.18 -6.70 -0.16
CA ASN A 108 -11.25 -5.75 0.45
C ASN A 108 -11.75 -4.30 0.40
N LYS A 109 -13.02 -4.04 0.03
CA LYS A 109 -13.59 -2.69 0.02
C LYS A 109 -13.55 -2.00 1.38
N GLU A 110 -13.89 -2.74 2.44
CA GLU A 110 -13.86 -2.17 3.78
C GLU A 110 -12.42 -1.90 4.24
N LEU A 111 -11.49 -2.80 3.92
CA LEU A 111 -10.07 -2.60 4.18
C LEU A 111 -9.53 -1.35 3.46
N PHE A 112 -9.88 -1.14 2.20
CA PHE A 112 -9.52 0.07 1.46
C PHE A 112 -10.01 1.34 2.16
N LYS A 113 -11.25 1.33 2.64
CA LYS A 113 -11.84 2.45 3.38
C LYS A 113 -11.07 2.69 4.69
N GLN A 114 -10.78 1.64 5.44
CA GLN A 114 -10.03 1.72 6.69
C GLN A 114 -8.58 2.21 6.49
N ILE A 115 -7.92 1.85 5.38
CA ILE A 115 -6.60 2.40 5.04
C ILE A 115 -6.69 3.92 4.93
N LEU A 116 -7.70 4.44 4.23
CA LEU A 116 -7.88 5.89 4.06
C LEU A 116 -8.28 6.59 5.35
N GLU A 117 -9.13 5.98 6.18
CA GLU A 117 -9.53 6.52 7.48
C GLU A 117 -8.36 6.60 8.47
N ASN A 118 -7.34 5.76 8.29
CA ASN A 118 -6.14 5.72 9.13
C ASN A 118 -4.94 6.47 8.52
N ASP A 119 -5.15 7.47 7.66
CA ASP A 119 -4.09 8.25 7.01
C ASP A 119 -3.12 7.43 6.14
N GLY A 120 -3.59 6.31 5.59
CA GLY A 120 -2.93 5.56 4.52
C GLY A 120 -3.17 6.15 3.13
N CYS A 121 -2.65 5.46 2.12
CA CYS A 121 -2.70 5.90 0.71
C CYS A 121 -3.08 4.77 -0.25
#